data_AF-A0A945DFZ2-F1
#
_entry.id   AF-A0A945DFZ2-F1
#
_cell.length_a   1.000
_cell.length_b   1.000
_cell.length_c   1.000
_cell.angle_alpha   90.00
_cell.angle_beta   90.00
_cell.angle_gamma   90.00
#
_symmetry.space_group_name_H-M   'P 1'
#
loop_
_entity.id
_entity.type
_entity.pdbx_description
1 polymer ?
#
loop_
_entity_poly.entity_id
_entity_poly.type
_entity_poly.pdbx_seq_one_letter_code
_entity_poly.pdbx_strand_id
1 'polypeptide(L)'
;MIKTKHSLITSIFVILFTYYIFLPLPKIINIILDEYIIILINILCIPILVYFTKKIKGFPIIEYIQNIDTLPIKSTFMFFILFQCVDFYYENGFIGMISLWFMYWVFALLLWQVTHIINFYKNYKFYKEIIK
;
A
#
# COMPACT_ATOMS: atom_id res chain seq x y z
N MET A 1 -13.15 -9.34 7.89
CA MET A 1 -12.04 -8.40 7.62
C MET A 1 -10.87 -9.21 7.08
N ILE A 2 -10.13 -8.69 6.11
CA ILE A 2 -8.95 -9.36 5.54
C ILE A 2 -7.70 -8.70 6.09
N LYS A 3 -6.64 -9.49 6.33
CA LYS A 3 -5.35 -8.92 6.73
C LYS A 3 -4.77 -8.06 5.59
N THR A 4 -4.45 -6.80 5.86
CA THR A 4 -3.97 -5.83 4.85
C THR A 4 -2.78 -6.37 4.05
N LYS A 5 -1.81 -6.99 4.73
CA LYS A 5 -0.66 -7.65 4.09
C LYS A 5 -1.07 -8.72 3.06
N HIS A 6 -2.05 -9.56 3.37
CA HIS A 6 -2.51 -10.61 2.45
C HIS A 6 -3.24 -10.00 1.26
N SER A 7 -4.02 -8.93 1.50
CA SER A 7 -4.69 -8.20 0.43
C SER A 7 -3.69 -7.58 -0.55
N LEU A 8 -2.61 -6.94 -0.06
CA LEU A 8 -1.58 -6.34 -0.93
C LEU A 8 -0.84 -7.41 -1.76
N ILE A 9 -0.52 -8.56 -1.17
CA ILE A 9 0.16 -9.66 -1.87
C ILE A 9 -0.77 -10.26 -2.94
N THR A 10 -2.03 -10.54 -2.59
CA THR A 10 -2.99 -11.12 -3.54
C THR A 10 -3.29 -10.15 -4.69
N SER A 11 -3.46 -8.85 -4.40
CA SER A 11 -3.75 -7.86 -5.43
C SER A 11 -2.61 -7.68 -6.43
N ILE A 12 -1.33 -7.73 -6.00
CA ILE A 12 -0.23 -7.60 -6.97
C ILE A 12 -0.17 -8.80 -7.92
N PHE A 13 -0.45 -10.02 -7.46
CA PHE A 13 -0.54 -11.17 -8.35
C PHE A 13 -1.69 -11.03 -9.36
N VAL A 14 -2.85 -10.52 -8.93
CA VAL A 14 -3.98 -10.25 -9.83
C VAL A 14 -3.60 -9.19 -10.87
N ILE A 15 -2.94 -8.11 -10.47
CA ILE A 15 -2.48 -7.05 -11.38
C ILE A 15 -1.51 -7.62 -12.41
N LEU A 16 -0.47 -8.34 -11.97
CA LEU A 16 0.54 -8.92 -12.85
C LEU A 16 -0.07 -9.92 -13.84
N PHE A 17 -0.97 -10.78 -13.36
CA PHE A 17 -1.68 -11.74 -14.21
C PHE A 17 -2.56 -11.03 -15.25
N THR A 18 -3.30 -10.00 -14.83
CA THR A 18 -4.14 -9.20 -15.72
C THR A 18 -3.28 -8.49 -16.77
N TYR A 19 -2.16 -7.89 -16.37
CA TYR A 19 -1.26 -7.19 -17.28
C TYR A 19 -0.65 -8.14 -18.30
N TYR A 20 -0.23 -9.33 -17.87
CA TYR A 20 0.29 -10.35 -18.76
C TYR A 20 -0.71 -10.77 -19.85
N ILE A 21 -2.00 -10.84 -19.54
CA ILE A 21 -3.05 -11.22 -20.50
C ILE A 21 -3.44 -10.06 -21.42
N PHE A 22 -3.61 -8.85 -20.87
CA PHE A 22 -4.30 -7.76 -21.55
C PHE A 22 -3.38 -6.64 -22.07
N LEU A 23 -2.11 -6.58 -21.64
CA LEU A 23 -1.21 -5.49 -21.99
C LEU A 23 0.07 -5.99 -22.69
N PRO A 24 0.56 -5.28 -23.72
CA PRO A 24 1.84 -5.59 -24.33
C PRO A 24 2.98 -5.19 -23.38
N LEU A 25 4.09 -5.94 -23.42
CA LEU A 25 5.24 -5.75 -22.51
C LEU A 25 5.78 -4.30 -22.45
N PRO A 26 5.93 -3.55 -23.57
CA PRO A 26 6.40 -2.17 -23.51
C PRO A 26 5.48 -1.27 -22.67
N LYS A 27 4.17 -1.51 -22.71
CA LYS A 27 3.20 -0.74 -21.92
C LYS A 27 3.30 -1.07 -20.44
N ILE A 28 3.52 -2.35 -20.09
CA ILE A 28 3.76 -2.78 -18.71
C ILE A 28 5.00 -2.09 -18.13
N ILE A 29 6.08 -2.04 -18.91
CA ILE A 29 7.33 -1.37 -18.51
C ILE A 29 7.08 0.11 -18.24
N ASN A 30 6.37 0.79 -19.15
CA ASN A 30 6.04 2.21 -18.98
C ASN A 30 5.22 2.45 -17.71
N ILE A 31 4.18 1.65 -17.46
CA ILE A 31 3.36 1.77 -16.22
C ILE A 31 4.23 1.67 -14.96
N ILE A 32 5.22 0.77 -14.94
CA ILE A 32 6.12 0.64 -13.79
C ILE A 32 7.07 1.84 -13.68
N LEU A 33 7.60 2.28 -14.82
CA LEU A 33 8.54 3.40 -14.88
C LEU A 33 7.87 4.73 -14.54
N ASP A 34 6.60 4.93 -14.88
CA ASP A 34 5.87 6.17 -14.57
C ASP A 34 5.74 6.37 -13.04
N GLU A 35 5.72 5.27 -12.28
CA GLU A 35 5.60 5.29 -10.82
C GLU A 35 6.95 5.26 -10.07
N TYR A 36 8.08 5.49 -10.77
CA TYR A 36 9.42 5.32 -10.21
C TYR A 36 9.67 6.13 -8.93
N ILE A 37 9.13 7.36 -8.84
CA ILE A 37 9.28 8.24 -7.67
C ILE A 37 8.65 7.58 -6.44
N ILE A 38 7.44 7.04 -6.58
CA ILE A 38 6.70 6.47 -5.45
C ILE A 38 7.30 5.12 -5.06
N ILE A 39 7.78 4.34 -6.04
CA ILE A 39 8.57 3.13 -5.77
C ILE A 39 9.82 3.48 -4.96
N LEU A 40 10.55 4.53 -5.34
CA LEU A 40 11.74 4.98 -4.61
C LEU A 40 11.40 5.41 -3.18
N ILE A 41 10.30 6.15 -2.97
CA ILE A 41 9.83 6.55 -1.63
C ILE A 41 9.51 5.30 -0.79
N ASN A 42 8.79 4.33 -1.35
CA ASN A 42 8.52 3.06 -0.66
C ASN A 42 9.81 2.36 -0.22
N ILE A 43 10.83 2.31 -1.09
CA ILE A 43 12.13 1.71 -0.76
C ILE A 43 12.79 2.46 0.41
N LEU A 44 12.72 3.80 0.41
CA LEU A 44 13.29 4.63 1.48
C LEU A 44 12.51 4.51 2.81
N CYS A 45 11.23 4.18 2.78
CA CYS A 45 10.43 3.92 3.98
C CYS A 45 10.81 2.62 4.69
N ILE A 46 11.32 1.60 3.97
CA ILE A 46 11.74 0.31 4.55
C ILE A 46 12.79 0.47 5.68
N PRO A 47 13.94 1.14 5.48
CA PRO A 47 14.93 1.28 6.55
C PRO A 47 14.40 2.07 7.76
N ILE A 48 13.52 3.06 7.54
CA ILE A 48 12.88 3.82 8.62
C ILE A 48 11.97 2.91 9.45
N LEU A 49 11.16 2.08 8.79
CA LEU A 49 10.29 1.11 9.43
C LEU A 49 11.11 0.10 10.25
N VAL A 50 12.18 -0.46 9.67
CA VAL A 50 13.08 -1.40 10.35
C VAL A 50 13.76 -0.75 11.56
N TYR A 51 14.19 0.51 11.44
CA TYR A 51 14.79 1.26 12.54
C TYR A 51 13.85 1.35 13.75
N PHE A 52 12.62 1.82 13.56
CA PHE A 52 11.68 1.97 14.67
C PHE A 52 11.24 0.62 15.24
N THR A 53 11.03 -0.39 14.39
CA THR A 53 10.69 -1.75 14.83
C THR A 53 11.75 -2.31 15.77
N LYS A 54 13.05 -2.09 15.47
CA LYS A 54 14.14 -2.51 16.36
C LYS A 54 14.15 -1.73 17.68
N LYS A 55 13.82 -0.44 17.67
CA LYS A 55 13.84 0.42 18.88
C LYS A 55 12.73 0.08 19.88
N ILE A 56 11.57 -0.34 19.41
CA ILE A 56 10.44 -0.72 20.27
C ILE A 56 10.42 -2.22 20.60
N LYS A 57 11.39 -3.00 20.11
CA LYS A 57 11.44 -4.44 20.34
C LYS A 57 11.56 -4.72 21.85
N GLY A 58 10.63 -5.52 22.37
CA GLY A 58 10.56 -5.86 23.79
C GLY A 58 9.60 -4.98 24.60
N PHE A 59 9.02 -3.95 24.00
CA PHE A 59 7.93 -3.16 24.60
C PHE A 59 6.57 -3.60 24.02
N PRO A 60 5.48 -3.48 24.80
CA PRO A 60 4.14 -3.66 24.24
C PRO A 60 3.90 -2.63 23.14
N ILE A 61 3.10 -2.96 22.12
CA ILE A 61 2.81 -2.05 21.01
C ILE A 61 1.41 -1.48 21.23
N ILE A 62 1.31 -0.15 21.31
CA ILE A 62 0.05 0.58 21.37
C ILE A 62 -0.32 1.01 19.94
N GLU A 63 -1.49 0.58 19.46
CA GLU A 63 -2.02 1.01 18.16
C GLU A 63 -2.70 2.38 18.27
N TYR A 64 -1.98 3.44 17.91
CA TYR A 64 -2.54 4.80 17.87
C TYR A 64 -3.46 5.03 16.68
N ILE A 65 -3.13 4.43 15.54
CA ILE A 65 -4.00 4.33 14.37
C ILE A 65 -4.55 2.91 14.38
N GLN A 66 -5.87 2.79 14.50
CA GLN A 66 -6.57 1.52 14.64
C GLN A 66 -6.79 0.84 13.28
N ASN A 67 -6.94 -0.48 13.29
CA ASN A 67 -7.33 -1.29 12.12
C ASN A 67 -6.37 -1.19 10.91
N ILE A 68 -5.09 -0.87 11.12
CA ILE A 68 -4.12 -0.79 10.01
C ILE A 68 -3.96 -2.16 9.32
N ASP A 69 -4.00 -3.22 10.13
CA ASP A 69 -3.80 -4.58 9.65
C ASP A 69 -5.09 -5.25 9.17
N THR A 70 -6.23 -4.56 9.22
CA THR A 70 -7.54 -5.13 8.87
C THR A 70 -8.30 -4.25 7.88
N LEU A 71 -8.60 -4.83 6.71
CA LEU A 71 -9.43 -4.19 5.69
C LEU A 71 -10.90 -4.62 5.83
N PRO A 72 -11.84 -3.66 5.93
CA PRO A 72 -13.27 -3.93 5.88
C PRO A 72 -13.70 -4.19 4.42
N ILE A 73 -13.95 -5.47 4.10
CA ILE A 73 -14.27 -5.94 2.74
C ILE A 73 -15.42 -5.14 2.11
N LYS A 74 -16.50 -4.88 2.86
CA LYS A 74 -17.69 -4.20 2.33
C LYS A 74 -17.37 -2.81 1.80
N SER A 75 -16.65 -1.99 2.57
CA SER A 75 -16.27 -0.64 2.14
C SER A 75 -15.20 -0.70 1.05
N THR A 76 -14.21 -1.59 1.17
CA THR A 76 -13.17 -1.75 0.13
C THR A 76 -13.79 -2.12 -1.22
N PHE A 77 -14.75 -3.02 -1.25
CA PHE A 77 -15.44 -3.42 -2.48
C PHE A 77 -16.29 -2.28 -3.06
N MET A 78 -16.99 -1.53 -2.21
CA MET A 78 -17.77 -0.37 -2.65
C MET A 78 -16.89 0.72 -3.24
N PHE A 79 -15.77 1.05 -2.59
CA PHE A 79 -14.78 1.97 -3.14
C PHE A 79 -14.21 1.44 -4.45
N PHE A 80 -13.80 0.17 -4.50
CA PHE A 80 -13.25 -0.44 -5.70
C PHE A 80 -14.18 -0.29 -6.90
N ILE A 81 -15.47 -0.63 -6.77
CA ILE A 81 -16.45 -0.48 -7.85
C ILE A 81 -16.58 0.98 -8.29
N LEU A 82 -16.69 1.92 -7.35
CA LEU A 82 -16.83 3.34 -7.67
C LEU A 82 -15.62 3.85 -8.46
N PHE A 83 -14.40 3.53 -8.01
CA PHE A 83 -13.17 3.90 -8.71
C PHE A 83 -13.11 3.23 -10.10
N GLN A 84 -13.45 1.94 -10.23
CA GLN A 84 -13.47 1.29 -11.54
C GLN A 84 -14.44 1.97 -12.52
N CYS A 85 -15.62 2.40 -12.08
CA CYS A 85 -16.56 3.12 -12.94
C CYS A 85 -16.02 4.48 -13.39
N VAL A 86 -15.41 5.23 -12.47
CA VAL A 86 -14.80 6.53 -12.75
C VAL A 86 -13.64 6.37 -13.72
N ASP A 87 -12.70 5.48 -13.42
CA ASP A 87 -11.51 5.24 -14.23
C ASP A 87 -11.88 4.73 -15.62
N PHE A 88 -12.87 3.83 -15.74
CA PHE A 88 -13.34 3.38 -17.05
C PHE A 88 -13.83 4.55 -17.93
N TYR A 89 -14.52 5.52 -17.33
CA TYR A 89 -15.03 6.68 -18.05
C TYR A 89 -13.92 7.65 -18.46
N TYR A 90 -12.94 7.90 -17.59
CA TYR A 90 -11.89 8.89 -17.84
C TYR A 90 -10.65 8.34 -18.56
N GLU A 91 -10.33 7.06 -18.41
CA GLU A 91 -9.10 6.44 -18.91
C GLU A 91 -9.32 5.62 -20.20
N ASN A 92 -10.20 6.09 -21.08
CA ASN A 92 -10.44 5.45 -22.38
C ASN A 92 -10.84 3.96 -22.26
N GLY A 93 -11.68 3.63 -21.28
CA GLY A 93 -12.25 2.30 -21.08
C GLY A 93 -11.33 1.33 -20.34
N PHE A 94 -11.52 0.04 -20.62
CA PHE A 94 -10.94 -1.05 -19.81
C PHE A 94 -9.40 -0.98 -19.73
N ILE A 95 -8.74 -0.70 -20.86
CA ILE A 95 -7.28 -0.74 -20.95
C ILE A 95 -6.63 0.34 -20.10
N GLY A 96 -7.14 1.57 -20.09
CA GLY A 96 -6.57 2.62 -19.23
C GLY A 96 -6.97 2.43 -17.78
N MET A 97 -8.21 2.00 -17.51
CA MET A 97 -8.66 1.63 -16.15
C MET A 97 -7.72 0.61 -15.50
N ILE A 98 -7.39 -0.49 -16.18
CA ILE A 98 -6.45 -1.48 -15.60
C ILE A 98 -5.03 -0.91 -15.48
N SER A 99 -4.63 0.03 -16.34
CA SER A 99 -3.28 0.61 -16.30
C SER A 99 -3.02 1.40 -14.99
N LEU A 100 -4.07 1.94 -14.36
CA LEU A 100 -3.99 2.65 -13.08
C LEU A 100 -3.84 1.72 -11.86
N TRP A 101 -4.12 0.43 -11.98
CA TRP A 101 -4.15 -0.47 -10.82
C TRP A 101 -2.79 -0.58 -10.12
N PHE A 102 -1.70 -0.56 -10.89
CA PHE A 102 -0.35 -0.59 -10.33
C PHE A 102 -0.05 0.65 -9.49
N MET A 103 -0.39 1.84 -9.99
CA MET A 103 -0.27 3.10 -9.24
C MET A 103 -1.01 3.00 -7.91
N TYR A 104 -2.30 2.61 -7.92
CA TYR A 104 -3.09 2.45 -6.69
C TYR A 104 -2.46 1.47 -5.71
N TRP A 105 -1.89 0.39 -6.22
CA TRP A 105 -1.20 -0.60 -5.40
C TRP A 105 0.06 -0.03 -4.73
N VAL A 106 0.88 0.72 -5.48
CA VAL A 106 2.10 1.36 -4.94
C VAL A 106 1.74 2.42 -3.89
N PHE A 107 0.67 3.19 -4.08
CA PHE A 107 0.15 4.12 -3.08
C PHE A 107 -0.39 3.42 -1.83
N ALA A 108 -1.13 2.32 -2.00
CA ALA A 108 -1.63 1.54 -0.87
C ALA A 108 -0.47 0.95 -0.04
N LEU A 109 0.59 0.49 -0.69
CA LEU A 109 1.81 0.03 -0.03
C LEU A 109 2.47 1.16 0.76
N LEU A 110 2.59 2.36 0.17
CA LEU A 110 3.17 3.52 0.83
C LEU A 110 2.37 3.93 2.07
N LEU A 111 1.05 4.03 1.94
CA LEU A 111 0.16 4.37 3.04
C LEU A 111 0.29 3.36 4.18
N TRP A 112 0.33 2.07 3.86
CA TRP A 112 0.53 1.01 4.85
C TRP A 112 1.86 1.16 5.60
N GLN A 113 2.96 1.44 4.90
CA GLN A 113 4.27 1.66 5.50
C GLN A 113 4.32 2.91 6.39
N VAL A 114 3.83 4.05 5.89
CA VAL A 114 3.84 5.32 6.62
C VAL A 114 3.00 5.21 7.90
N THR A 115 1.85 4.56 7.83
CA THR A 115 0.97 4.37 8.99
C THR A 115 1.65 3.54 10.08
N HIS A 116 2.37 2.47 9.68
CA HIS A 116 3.19 1.69 10.61
C HIS A 116 4.34 2.51 11.21
N ILE A 117 5.05 3.28 10.39
CA ILE A 117 6.13 4.17 10.86
C ILE A 117 5.60 5.14 11.91
N ILE A 118 4.44 5.77 11.67
CA ILE A 118 3.82 6.71 12.61
C ILE A 118 3.49 6.01 13.93
N ASN A 119 2.88 4.82 13.88
CA ASN A 119 2.57 4.05 15.09
C ASN A 119 3.84 3.71 15.86
N PHE A 120 4.88 3.20 15.21
CA PHE A 120 6.12 2.82 15.88
C PHE A 120 6.90 4.02 16.41
N TYR A 121 6.89 5.15 15.69
CA TYR A 121 7.47 6.40 16.16
C TYR A 121 6.78 6.90 17.44
N LYS A 122 5.44 6.89 17.49
CA LYS A 122 4.68 7.28 18.68
C LYS A 122 4.98 6.37 19.87
N ASN A 123 5.04 5.06 19.66
CA ASN A 123 5.45 4.10 20.69
C ASN A 123 6.88 4.38 21.18
N TYR A 124 7.83 4.58 20.26
CA TYR A 124 9.21 4.90 20.62
C TYR A 124 9.29 6.17 21.47
N LYS A 125 8.55 7.22 21.12
CA LYS A 125 8.48 8.46 21.89
C LYS A 125 7.93 8.22 23.29
N PHE A 126 6.82 7.49 23.40
CA PHE A 126 6.20 7.14 24.68
C PHE A 126 7.16 6.39 25.61
N TYR A 127 7.82 5.33 25.13
CA TYR A 127 8.77 4.58 25.96
C TYR A 127 10.03 5.37 26.30
N LYS A 128 10.49 6.27 25.42
CA LYS A 128 11.61 7.15 25.71
C LYS A 128 11.31 8.14 26.84
N GLU A 129 10.06 8.57 26.97
CA GLU A 129 9.62 9.48 28.04
C GLU A 129 9.44 8.74 29.38
N ILE A 130 9.08 7.46 29.36
CA ILE A 130 8.88 6.64 30.58
C ILE A 130 10.17 6.06 31.15
N ILE A 131 11.15 5.73 30.29
CA ILE A 131 12.41 5.08 30.70
C ILE A 131 13.48 6.11 31.10
N LYS A 132 13.22 7.40 30.86
CA LYS A 132 14.03 8.49 31.42
C LYS A 132 13.76 8.65 32.90
#